data_AF-A0A2P0QJB9-F1
#
_entry.id   AF-A0A2P0QJB9-F1
#
_cell.length_a   1.000
_cell.length_b   1.000
_cell.length_c   1.000
_cell.angle_alpha   90.00
_cell.angle_beta   90.00
_cell.angle_gamma   90.00
#
_symmetry.space_group_name_H-M   'P 1'
#
loop_
_entity.id
_entity.type
_entity.pdbx_description
1 polymer ?
#
loop_
_entity_poly.entity_id
_entity_poly.type
_entity_poly.pdbx_seq_one_letter_code
_entity_poly.pdbx_strand_id
1 'polypeptide(L)'
;MSQTAQTETAIPIAREPALGGRILVALDASERADRALAEALRIVGFAGGEVTGIHAYAAKLHDRRFRQMEGGLPDRYRQEDEMERQRVVHDDLITRGLDVISDSYHDSAAETCATAEVPYRRLSPEGKNYRRIVEAANSGDFDLMALGALGLGAVPGAVIGTVCERVVRRCDIDALVIRDAGHAIGDGPLVVALDGSPRAFAALKTALRMGRELAAPVHAVAAYDPYFHYVAFNKISGVLSEEAGKTFRFKEQEALHEEIIDDGIAKIYQSHLDIAAGIAKDEDAHLTCKLLDGKPYQAISKYLDVVGASLLLIGKTGIHADADLDIGGNAENLLRLAPCHIWLGQSTYTPPADAVARETIAWTPEAERSLERVPEGPRQMVRMAIIRFAQESGHTMITSGLMEEATQRFCPERGGGMAADETLEWSAEAMRLLDGVADTSLAATVRLRAEKRARRDDAVVVSEEHVRPFLEDDGVLSMTWTATALARLARVPEMVRGSVKRRIEVNARDAGLGEVTLEAVEDGLAESRCVMESTMGAGGHRLGMDEDG
;
A
#
# COMPACT_ATOMS: atom_id res chain seq x y z
N MET A 1 32.33 -25.49 5.01
CA MET A 1 31.67 -24.43 4.23
C MET A 1 30.25 -24.87 3.99
N SER A 2 29.34 -24.50 4.90
CA SER A 2 27.92 -24.87 4.81
C SER A 2 27.16 -23.63 4.35
N GLN A 3 26.52 -23.71 3.19
CA GLN A 3 25.62 -22.67 2.71
C GLN A 3 24.36 -22.72 3.58
N THR A 4 24.18 -21.69 4.41
CA THR A 4 22.93 -21.39 5.09
C THR A 4 21.95 -20.88 4.04
N ALA A 5 20.93 -21.69 3.73
CA ALA A 5 19.75 -21.25 3.01
C ALA A 5 19.07 -20.15 3.84
N GLN A 6 19.02 -18.94 3.27
CA GLN A 6 18.16 -17.87 3.77
C GLN A 6 16.72 -18.33 3.53
N THR A 7 16.02 -18.67 4.60
CA THR A 7 14.58 -18.86 4.57
C THR A 7 13.96 -17.50 4.26
N GLU A 8 13.43 -17.34 3.05
CA GLU A 8 12.57 -16.20 2.70
C GLU A 8 11.43 -16.13 3.71
N THR A 9 11.43 -15.08 4.53
CA THR A 9 10.37 -14.76 5.47
C THR A 9 9.11 -14.44 4.68
N ALA A 10 8.06 -15.23 4.88
CA ALA A 10 6.76 -14.98 4.28
C ALA A 10 6.22 -13.62 4.75
N ILE A 11 6.12 -12.68 3.82
CA ILE A 11 5.42 -11.41 4.03
C ILE A 11 3.94 -11.76 4.29
N PRO A 12 3.32 -11.27 5.38
CA PRO A 12 1.91 -11.57 5.66
C PRO A 12 1.06 -11.11 4.47
N ILE A 13 0.29 -12.04 3.91
CA ILE A 13 -0.61 -11.80 2.79
C ILE A 13 -1.59 -10.69 3.23
N ALA A 14 -1.59 -9.56 2.51
CA ALA A 14 -2.54 -8.48 2.74
C ALA A 14 -3.96 -9.03 2.60
N ARG A 15 -4.70 -9.08 3.72
CA ARG A 15 -6.12 -9.43 3.73
C ARG A 15 -6.92 -8.15 3.76
N GLU A 16 -7.78 -7.96 2.76
CA GLU A 16 -8.79 -6.91 2.78
C GLU A 16 -9.69 -7.07 4.01
N PRO A 17 -10.22 -5.97 4.58
CA PRO A 17 -11.12 -6.03 5.73
C PRO A 17 -12.41 -6.81 5.39
N ALA A 18 -12.41 -8.11 5.67
CA ALA A 18 -13.58 -8.98 5.48
C ALA A 18 -14.34 -9.05 6.80
N LEU A 19 -15.51 -8.44 6.85
CA LEU A 19 -16.31 -8.39 8.07
C LEU A 19 -17.08 -9.71 8.25
N GLY A 20 -16.42 -10.70 8.86
CA GLY A 20 -17.07 -11.82 9.55
C GLY A 20 -17.88 -12.80 8.69
N GLY A 21 -17.46 -13.10 7.45
CA GLY A 21 -18.15 -14.10 6.62
C GLY A 21 -18.01 -15.54 7.13
N ARG A 22 -16.88 -15.87 7.77
CA ARG A 22 -16.62 -17.19 8.36
C ARG A 22 -16.06 -17.00 9.77
N ILE A 23 -16.94 -17.08 10.77
CA ILE A 23 -16.60 -16.75 12.16
C ILE A 23 -16.36 -18.03 12.96
N LEU A 24 -15.22 -18.11 13.63
CA LEU A 24 -14.88 -19.15 14.59
C LEU A 24 -15.21 -18.65 16.01
N VAL A 25 -16.09 -19.36 16.73
CA VAL A 25 -16.53 -18.96 18.08
C VAL A 25 -16.06 -19.99 19.10
N ALA A 26 -15.24 -19.58 20.07
CA ALA A 26 -14.85 -20.45 21.19
C ALA A 26 -16.03 -20.66 22.14
N LEU A 27 -16.37 -21.93 22.37
CA LEU A 27 -17.46 -22.34 23.24
C LEU A 27 -16.91 -22.95 24.52
N ASP A 28 -17.45 -22.53 25.66
CA ASP A 28 -17.24 -23.21 26.94
C ASP A 28 -18.45 -23.07 27.88
N ALA A 29 -19.62 -22.62 27.39
CA ALA A 29 -20.82 -22.34 28.19
C ALA A 29 -20.62 -21.32 29.33
N SER A 30 -19.56 -20.49 29.27
CA SER A 30 -19.48 -19.31 30.11
C SER A 30 -20.32 -18.18 29.52
N GLU A 31 -20.86 -17.28 30.37
CA GLU A 31 -21.68 -16.16 29.93
C GLU A 31 -21.00 -15.28 28.87
N ARG A 32 -19.66 -15.15 28.93
CA ARG A 32 -18.88 -14.39 27.94
C ARG A 32 -18.71 -15.12 26.61
N ALA A 33 -18.63 -16.46 26.63
CA ALA A 33 -18.64 -17.25 25.41
C ALA A 33 -20.02 -17.22 24.74
N ASP A 34 -21.09 -17.28 25.53
CA ASP A 34 -22.47 -17.16 25.01
C ASP A 34 -22.73 -15.77 24.42
N ARG A 35 -22.25 -14.71 25.08
CA ARG A 35 -22.23 -13.35 24.50
C ARG A 35 -21.38 -13.28 23.23
N ALA A 36 -20.23 -13.96 23.18
CA ALA A 36 -19.39 -13.99 21.97
C ALA A 36 -20.12 -14.64 20.79
N LEU A 37 -20.90 -15.70 21.03
CA LEU A 37 -21.78 -16.29 20.01
C LEU A 37 -22.87 -15.30 19.58
N ALA A 38 -23.52 -14.64 20.52
CA ALA A 38 -24.57 -13.65 20.22
C ALA A 38 -24.05 -12.48 19.36
N GLU A 39 -22.89 -11.91 19.70
CA GLU A 39 -22.29 -10.84 18.90
C GLU A 39 -21.78 -11.36 17.55
N ALA A 40 -21.23 -12.58 17.48
CA ALA A 40 -20.85 -13.21 16.22
C ALA A 40 -22.05 -13.39 15.27
N LEU A 41 -23.23 -13.76 15.78
CA LEU A 41 -24.45 -13.88 14.99
C LEU A 41 -24.95 -12.54 14.44
N ARG A 42 -24.74 -11.43 15.18
CA ARG A 42 -25.01 -10.09 14.65
C ARG A 42 -24.05 -9.73 13.52
N ILE A 43 -22.75 -10.00 13.74
CA ILE A 43 -21.68 -9.67 12.80
C ILE A 43 -21.79 -10.46 11.50
N VAL A 44 -22.03 -11.77 11.57
CA VAL A 44 -22.18 -12.64 10.39
C VAL A 44 -23.39 -12.26 9.54
N GLY A 45 -24.44 -11.72 10.16
CA GLY A 45 -25.61 -11.18 9.49
C GLY A 45 -25.29 -10.04 8.51
N PHE A 46 -24.21 -9.27 8.76
CA PHE A 46 -23.78 -8.18 7.87
C PHE A 46 -23.15 -8.67 6.56
N ALA A 47 -22.75 -9.95 6.49
CA ALA A 47 -22.05 -10.52 5.35
C ALA A 47 -22.76 -11.74 4.73
N GLY A 48 -23.79 -12.29 5.40
CA GLY A 48 -24.46 -13.51 4.94
C GLY A 48 -23.55 -14.74 5.01
N GLY A 49 -22.88 -14.92 6.15
CA GLY A 49 -21.85 -15.93 6.36
C GLY A 49 -22.29 -17.17 7.16
N GLU A 50 -21.30 -17.87 7.73
CA GLU A 50 -21.52 -19.01 8.62
C GLU A 50 -20.74 -18.89 9.93
N VAL A 51 -21.23 -19.58 10.97
CA VAL A 51 -20.58 -19.69 12.28
C VAL A 51 -20.09 -21.11 12.48
N THR A 52 -18.82 -21.25 12.87
CA THR A 52 -18.27 -22.51 13.36
C THR A 52 -18.00 -22.38 14.85
N GLY A 53 -18.69 -23.18 15.65
CA GLY A 53 -18.37 -23.32 17.07
C GLY A 53 -17.14 -24.20 17.23
N ILE A 54 -16.22 -23.83 18.12
CA ILE A 54 -15.07 -24.65 18.50
C ILE A 54 -15.01 -24.87 20.01
N HIS A 55 -14.94 -26.14 20.42
CA HIS A 55 -14.59 -26.51 21.78
C HIS A 55 -13.51 -27.60 21.76
N ALA A 56 -12.34 -27.27 22.27
CA ALA A 56 -11.21 -28.18 22.32
C ALA A 56 -11.13 -28.84 23.69
N TYR A 57 -11.09 -30.17 23.72
CA TYR A 57 -11.06 -30.99 24.93
C TYR A 57 -9.79 -31.85 25.00
N ALA A 58 -9.33 -32.20 26.20
CA ALA A 58 -7.98 -32.72 26.43
C ALA A 58 -7.98 -34.12 27.09
N ALA A 59 -8.71 -35.09 26.52
CA ALA A 59 -8.87 -36.43 27.10
C ALA A 59 -7.52 -37.13 27.38
N LYS A 60 -6.58 -37.10 26.42
CA LYS A 60 -5.26 -37.75 26.59
C LYS A 60 -4.39 -37.10 27.67
N LEU A 61 -4.54 -35.78 27.88
CA LEU A 61 -3.84 -35.07 28.94
C LEU A 61 -4.39 -35.47 30.32
N HIS A 62 -5.71 -35.67 30.40
CA HIS A 62 -6.36 -36.16 31.60
C HIS A 62 -5.93 -37.60 31.93
N ASP A 63 -5.95 -38.50 30.95
CA ASP A 63 -5.46 -39.88 31.11
C ASP A 63 -4.00 -39.92 31.58
N ARG A 64 -3.12 -39.10 30.98
CA ARG A 64 -1.72 -39.00 31.44
C ARG A 64 -1.62 -38.56 32.91
N ARG A 65 -2.47 -37.64 33.37
CA ARG A 65 -2.48 -37.20 34.77
C ARG A 65 -2.99 -38.29 35.70
N PHE A 66 -4.03 -39.03 35.29
CA PHE A 66 -4.50 -40.20 36.03
C PHE A 66 -3.37 -41.21 36.25
N ARG A 67 -2.63 -41.57 35.20
CA ARG A 67 -1.48 -42.49 35.30
C ARG A 67 -0.39 -42.00 36.26
N GLN A 68 -0.15 -40.69 36.34
CA GLN A 68 0.80 -40.10 37.29
C GLN A 68 0.33 -40.16 38.75
N MET A 69 -0.98 -40.23 38.98
CA MET A 69 -1.57 -40.31 40.32
C MET A 69 -1.65 -41.75 40.85
N GLU A 70 -1.42 -42.76 40.01
CA GLU A 70 -1.58 -44.19 40.37
C GLU A 70 -0.85 -44.57 41.67
N GLY A 71 0.39 -44.09 41.86
CA GLY A 71 1.16 -44.35 43.09
C GLY A 71 0.54 -43.75 44.37
N GLY A 72 -0.33 -42.74 44.23
CA GLY A 72 -1.03 -42.08 45.34
C GLY A 72 -2.41 -42.65 45.65
N LEU A 73 -2.92 -43.61 44.88
CA LEU A 73 -4.26 -44.16 45.08
C LEU A 73 -4.35 -44.98 46.38
N PRO A 74 -5.52 -45.04 47.05
CA PRO A 74 -5.75 -45.90 48.22
C PRO A 74 -5.44 -47.38 47.94
N ASP A 75 -4.99 -48.14 48.96
CA ASP A 75 -4.52 -49.53 48.81
C ASP A 75 -5.51 -50.47 48.12
N ARG A 76 -6.83 -50.25 48.29
CA ARG A 76 -7.88 -51.02 47.62
C ARG A 76 -7.81 -50.96 46.09
N TYR A 77 -7.20 -49.93 45.52
CA TYR A 77 -7.02 -49.77 44.08
C TYR A 77 -5.61 -50.10 43.60
N ARG A 78 -4.67 -50.48 44.49
CA ARG A 78 -3.27 -50.78 44.11
C ARG A 78 -3.03 -52.25 43.73
N GLN A 79 -4.08 -53.06 43.67
CA GLN A 79 -3.99 -54.42 43.13
C GLN A 79 -3.87 -54.35 41.60
N GLU A 80 -3.02 -55.19 41.02
CA GLU A 80 -2.68 -55.15 39.59
C GLU A 80 -3.93 -55.23 38.69
N ASP A 81 -4.77 -56.23 38.88
CA ASP A 81 -6.02 -56.42 38.13
C ASP A 81 -6.97 -55.22 38.25
N GLU A 82 -7.10 -54.67 39.47
CA GLU A 82 -7.94 -53.50 39.69
C GLU A 82 -7.31 -52.25 39.05
N MET A 83 -5.99 -52.12 39.00
CA MET A 83 -5.34 -50.99 38.33
C MET A 83 -5.53 -51.01 36.84
N GLU A 84 -5.36 -52.17 36.20
CA GLU A 84 -5.62 -52.32 34.77
C GLU A 84 -7.08 -52.02 34.44
N ARG A 85 -8.02 -52.52 35.26
CA ARG A 85 -9.44 -52.21 35.14
C ARG A 85 -9.71 -50.72 35.28
N GLN A 86 -9.12 -50.06 36.27
CA GLN A 86 -9.32 -48.62 36.50
C GLN A 86 -8.80 -47.78 35.32
N ARG A 87 -7.67 -48.14 34.71
CA ARG A 87 -7.17 -47.45 33.50
C ARG A 87 -8.17 -47.49 32.35
N VAL A 88 -8.67 -48.69 32.03
CA VAL A 88 -9.63 -48.88 30.93
C VAL A 88 -10.94 -48.14 31.21
N VAL A 89 -11.49 -48.31 32.41
CA VAL A 89 -12.76 -47.67 32.80
C VAL A 89 -12.63 -46.16 32.82
N HIS A 90 -11.54 -45.62 33.37
CA HIS A 90 -11.32 -44.18 33.44
C HIS A 90 -11.14 -43.55 32.05
N ASP A 91 -10.31 -44.15 31.18
CA ASP A 91 -10.07 -43.63 29.82
C ASP A 91 -11.36 -43.55 29.01
N ASP A 92 -12.17 -44.61 29.06
CA ASP A 92 -13.47 -44.69 28.38
C ASP A 92 -14.52 -43.73 28.98
N LEU A 93 -14.60 -43.62 30.31
CA LEU A 93 -15.53 -42.68 30.97
C LEU A 93 -15.15 -41.21 30.70
N ILE A 94 -13.86 -40.87 30.74
CA ILE A 94 -13.41 -39.49 30.53
C ILE A 94 -13.54 -39.09 29.07
N THR A 95 -13.17 -39.97 28.13
CA THR A 95 -13.28 -39.66 26.71
C THR A 95 -14.75 -39.43 26.34
N ARG A 96 -15.64 -40.38 26.66
CA ARG A 96 -17.07 -40.22 26.41
C ARG A 96 -17.67 -39.04 27.16
N GLY A 97 -17.25 -38.81 28.40
CA GLY A 97 -17.74 -37.68 29.21
C GLY A 97 -17.37 -36.33 28.58
N LEU A 98 -16.11 -36.16 28.15
CA LEU A 98 -15.67 -34.93 27.50
C LEU A 98 -16.30 -34.73 26.12
N ASP A 99 -16.50 -35.80 25.35
CA ASP A 99 -17.23 -35.76 24.08
C ASP A 99 -18.67 -35.27 24.29
N VAL A 100 -19.41 -35.85 25.26
CA VAL A 100 -20.79 -35.46 25.59
C VAL A 100 -20.88 -34.00 26.06
N ILE A 101 -19.93 -33.54 26.87
CA ILE A 101 -19.88 -32.12 27.29
C ILE A 101 -19.67 -31.21 26.07
N SER A 102 -18.73 -31.57 25.20
CA SER A 102 -18.45 -30.82 23.97
C SER A 102 -19.67 -30.77 23.06
N ASP A 103 -20.35 -31.89 22.85
CA ASP A 103 -21.59 -31.98 22.08
C ASP A 103 -22.69 -31.11 22.69
N SER A 104 -22.83 -31.09 24.01
CA SER A 104 -23.83 -30.26 24.70
C SER A 104 -23.59 -28.76 24.48
N TYR A 105 -22.33 -28.31 24.48
CA TYR A 105 -22.01 -26.91 24.15
C TYR A 105 -22.35 -26.58 22.70
N HIS A 106 -22.08 -27.51 21.79
CA HIS A 106 -22.43 -27.35 20.38
C HIS A 106 -23.96 -27.40 20.15
N ASP A 107 -24.71 -28.19 20.89
CA ASP A 107 -26.17 -28.26 20.81
C ASP A 107 -26.81 -26.92 21.18
N SER A 108 -26.40 -26.34 22.31
CA SER A 108 -26.83 -25.01 22.74
C SER A 108 -26.51 -23.92 21.70
N ALA A 109 -25.27 -23.94 21.17
CA ALA A 109 -24.86 -22.99 20.14
C ALA A 109 -25.62 -23.19 18.82
N ALA A 110 -25.88 -24.43 18.41
CA ALA A 110 -26.62 -24.75 17.20
C ALA A 110 -28.07 -24.28 17.27
N GLU A 111 -28.73 -24.44 18.43
CA GLU A 111 -30.10 -23.92 18.66
C GLU A 111 -30.15 -22.39 18.54
N THR A 112 -29.15 -21.72 19.11
CA THR A 112 -29.01 -20.26 19.03
C THR A 112 -28.80 -19.80 17.58
N CYS A 113 -27.93 -20.49 16.82
CA CYS A 113 -27.69 -20.18 15.40
C CYS A 113 -28.92 -20.47 14.53
N ALA A 114 -29.64 -21.57 14.80
CA ALA A 114 -30.86 -21.94 14.08
C ALA A 114 -31.96 -20.89 14.27
N THR A 115 -32.10 -20.35 15.48
CA THR A 115 -33.04 -19.25 15.78
C THR A 115 -32.70 -17.98 14.99
N ALA A 116 -31.41 -17.73 14.76
CA ALA A 116 -30.93 -16.61 13.95
C ALA A 116 -30.87 -16.92 12.44
N GLU A 117 -31.29 -18.12 12.01
CA GLU A 117 -31.22 -18.59 10.62
C GLU A 117 -29.80 -18.58 10.02
N VAL A 118 -28.76 -18.78 10.85
CA VAL A 118 -27.35 -18.80 10.43
C VAL A 118 -26.82 -20.23 10.34
N PRO A 119 -26.14 -20.62 9.25
CA PRO A 119 -25.48 -21.93 9.15
C PRO A 119 -24.47 -22.15 10.27
N TYR A 120 -24.55 -23.33 10.91
CA TYR A 120 -23.69 -23.70 12.03
C TYR A 120 -22.87 -24.96 11.73
N ARG A 121 -21.57 -24.90 12.02
CA ARG A 121 -20.66 -26.06 11.97
C ARG A 121 -20.03 -26.33 13.33
N ARG A 122 -19.77 -27.61 13.60
CA ARG A 122 -19.14 -28.08 14.84
C ARG A 122 -17.67 -28.40 14.59
N LEU A 123 -16.81 -28.02 15.54
CA LEU A 123 -15.40 -28.34 15.54
C LEU A 123 -14.96 -28.71 16.97
N SER A 124 -14.74 -29.99 17.23
CA SER A 124 -14.34 -30.48 18.57
C SER A 124 -12.97 -31.20 18.54
N PRO A 125 -11.85 -30.47 18.39
CA PRO A 125 -10.54 -31.08 18.28
C PRO A 125 -9.98 -31.54 19.63
N GLU A 126 -9.48 -32.77 19.70
CA GLU A 126 -8.76 -33.30 20.89
C GLU A 126 -7.39 -32.64 21.04
N GLY A 127 -7.11 -32.00 22.17
CA GLY A 127 -5.79 -31.49 22.53
C GLY A 127 -5.84 -30.32 23.52
N LYS A 128 -4.71 -29.61 23.67
CA LYS A 128 -4.65 -28.40 24.51
C LYS A 128 -5.52 -27.29 23.90
N ASN A 129 -6.41 -26.71 24.70
CA ASN A 129 -7.47 -25.80 24.23
C ASN A 129 -6.94 -24.68 23.33
N TYR A 130 -6.06 -23.82 23.86
CA TYR A 130 -5.53 -22.68 23.10
C TYR A 130 -4.82 -23.10 21.80
N ARG A 131 -4.15 -24.25 21.81
CA ARG A 131 -3.38 -24.73 20.65
C ARG A 131 -4.32 -25.12 19.52
N ARG A 132 -5.36 -25.88 19.83
CA ARG A 132 -6.35 -26.29 18.83
C ARG A 132 -7.16 -25.12 18.29
N ILE A 133 -7.48 -24.15 19.13
CA ILE A 133 -8.15 -22.92 18.70
C ILE A 133 -7.26 -22.12 17.73
N VAL A 134 -5.97 -21.95 18.05
CA VAL A 134 -5.01 -21.27 17.15
C VAL A 134 -4.82 -22.04 15.84
N GLU A 135 -4.66 -23.37 15.91
CA GLU A 135 -4.55 -24.22 14.70
C GLU A 135 -5.77 -24.05 13.79
N ALA A 136 -6.98 -24.00 14.35
CA ALA A 136 -8.20 -23.75 13.59
C ALA A 136 -8.25 -22.33 13.03
N ALA A 137 -7.99 -21.30 13.86
CA ALA A 137 -8.03 -19.90 13.42
C ALA A 137 -7.03 -19.60 12.29
N ASN A 138 -5.87 -20.25 12.30
CA ASN A 138 -4.81 -20.04 11.31
C ASN A 138 -4.90 -21.00 10.11
N SER A 139 -5.97 -21.82 10.01
CA SER A 139 -6.18 -22.76 8.90
C SER A 139 -6.39 -22.08 7.54
N GLY A 140 -6.86 -20.83 7.54
CA GLY A 140 -7.33 -20.11 6.34
C GLY A 140 -8.84 -20.21 6.09
N ASP A 141 -9.55 -21.00 6.90
CA ASP A 141 -11.00 -21.21 6.75
C ASP A 141 -11.85 -20.13 7.42
N PHE A 142 -11.25 -19.30 8.26
CA PHE A 142 -11.94 -18.30 9.07
C PHE A 142 -11.33 -16.91 8.89
N ASP A 143 -12.16 -15.90 9.15
CA ASP A 143 -11.80 -14.49 9.00
C ASP A 143 -11.89 -13.73 10.35
N LEU A 144 -12.62 -14.27 11.33
CA LEU A 144 -12.77 -13.71 12.68
C LEU A 144 -12.79 -14.82 13.75
N MET A 145 -12.05 -14.62 14.83
CA MET A 145 -12.12 -15.42 16.07
C MET A 145 -12.89 -14.66 17.15
N ALA A 146 -14.02 -15.19 17.62
CA ALA A 146 -14.79 -14.63 18.74
C ALA A 146 -14.64 -15.48 20.00
N LEU A 147 -14.26 -14.86 21.13
CA LEU A 147 -14.08 -15.55 22.40
C LEU A 147 -14.34 -14.66 23.62
N GLY A 148 -14.70 -15.28 24.74
CA GLY A 148 -14.76 -14.62 26.03
C GLY A 148 -13.37 -14.31 26.59
N ALA A 149 -13.22 -13.14 27.22
CA ALA A 149 -11.99 -12.78 27.92
C ALA A 149 -11.73 -13.66 29.15
N LEU A 150 -12.78 -14.21 29.75
CA LEU A 150 -12.74 -15.20 30.83
C LEU A 150 -13.66 -16.35 30.44
N GLY A 151 -13.33 -17.55 30.91
CA GLY A 151 -14.12 -18.76 30.71
C GLY A 151 -14.56 -19.39 32.03
N LEU A 152 -15.03 -20.64 32.00
CA LEU A 152 -15.57 -21.35 33.17
C LEU A 152 -14.65 -21.39 34.40
N GLY A 153 -13.33 -21.40 34.20
CA GLY A 153 -12.32 -21.46 35.26
C GLY A 153 -11.95 -20.11 35.88
N ALA A 154 -12.74 -19.06 35.65
CA ALA A 154 -12.45 -17.72 36.17
C ALA A 154 -12.47 -17.69 37.71
N VAL A 155 -11.53 -16.93 38.29
CA VAL A 155 -11.46 -16.68 39.73
C VAL A 155 -11.71 -15.20 40.02
N PRO A 156 -12.22 -14.83 41.22
CA PRO A 156 -12.40 -13.43 41.57
C PRO A 156 -11.14 -12.59 41.37
N GLY A 157 -11.28 -11.44 40.72
CA GLY A 157 -10.16 -10.54 40.40
C GLY A 157 -9.37 -10.89 39.13
N ALA A 158 -9.70 -12.00 38.44
CA ALA A 158 -9.10 -12.30 37.13
C ALA A 158 -9.52 -11.25 36.09
N VAL A 159 -8.54 -10.71 35.37
CA VAL A 159 -8.77 -9.69 34.34
C VAL A 159 -8.92 -10.33 32.95
N ILE A 160 -8.08 -11.33 32.66
CA ILE A 160 -8.08 -12.09 31.41
C ILE A 160 -7.69 -13.55 31.65
N GLY A 161 -8.27 -14.45 30.86
CA GLY A 161 -8.04 -15.89 30.92
C GLY A 161 -6.82 -16.30 30.09
N THR A 162 -6.14 -17.34 30.55
CA THR A 162 -4.90 -17.84 29.88
C THR A 162 -5.13 -18.38 28.48
N VAL A 163 -6.32 -18.93 28.19
CA VAL A 163 -6.69 -19.38 26.84
C VAL A 163 -6.87 -18.16 25.94
N CYS A 164 -7.65 -17.17 26.37
CA CYS A 164 -7.88 -15.94 25.61
C CYS A 164 -6.56 -15.26 25.25
N GLU A 165 -5.71 -15.02 26.24
CA GLU A 165 -4.42 -14.36 26.04
C GLU A 165 -3.50 -15.11 25.05
N ARG A 166 -3.46 -16.45 25.15
CA ARG A 166 -2.62 -17.26 24.26
C ARG A 166 -3.14 -17.32 22.84
N VAL A 167 -4.47 -17.39 22.67
CA VAL A 167 -5.14 -17.40 21.36
C VAL A 167 -4.92 -16.07 20.66
N VAL A 168 -5.30 -14.97 21.31
CA VAL A 168 -5.23 -13.62 20.72
C VAL A 168 -3.83 -13.25 20.23
N ARG A 169 -2.78 -13.60 20.99
CA ARG A 169 -1.39 -13.37 20.57
C ARG A 169 -1.00 -14.11 19.29
N ARG A 170 -1.53 -15.32 19.09
CA ARG A 170 -1.09 -16.27 18.05
C ARG A 170 -2.07 -16.42 16.89
N CYS A 171 -3.21 -15.74 16.97
CA CYS A 171 -4.23 -15.73 15.94
C CYS A 171 -3.75 -14.87 14.75
N ASP A 172 -3.87 -15.42 13.54
CA ASP A 172 -3.53 -14.72 12.29
C ASP A 172 -4.73 -14.02 11.66
N ILE A 173 -5.92 -14.19 12.25
CA ILE A 173 -7.17 -13.52 11.89
C ILE A 173 -7.55 -12.48 12.95
N ASP A 174 -8.47 -11.60 12.59
CA ASP A 174 -9.06 -10.64 13.53
C ASP A 174 -9.63 -11.39 14.75
N ALA A 175 -9.54 -10.79 15.93
CA ALA A 175 -10.03 -11.39 17.17
C ALA A 175 -10.98 -10.45 17.93
N LEU A 176 -12.21 -10.91 18.16
CA LEU A 176 -13.21 -10.25 19.01
C LEU A 176 -13.20 -10.87 20.41
N VAL A 177 -12.82 -10.08 21.40
CA VAL A 177 -12.76 -10.46 22.81
C VAL A 177 -13.90 -9.83 23.59
N ILE A 178 -14.81 -10.66 24.08
CA ILE A 178 -15.93 -10.24 24.91
C ILE A 178 -15.48 -10.08 26.36
N ARG A 179 -15.55 -8.84 26.85
CA ARG A 179 -15.12 -8.46 28.21
C ARG A 179 -16.24 -8.49 29.24
N ASP A 180 -17.48 -8.29 28.81
CA ASP A 180 -18.65 -8.23 29.68
C ASP A 180 -19.81 -8.98 29.01
N ALA A 181 -20.46 -9.90 29.72
CA ALA A 181 -21.58 -10.65 29.17
C ALA A 181 -22.88 -9.83 29.14
N GLY A 182 -22.99 -8.82 30.01
CA GLY A 182 -24.19 -8.01 30.19
C GLY A 182 -24.35 -6.85 29.20
N HIS A 183 -23.29 -6.50 28.46
CA HIS A 183 -23.30 -5.42 27.48
C HIS A 183 -23.14 -5.98 26.07
N ALA A 184 -23.88 -5.42 25.12
CA ALA A 184 -23.80 -5.77 23.71
C ALA A 184 -22.97 -4.75 22.94
N ILE A 185 -22.43 -5.15 21.77
CA ILE A 185 -21.78 -4.19 20.87
C ILE A 185 -22.83 -3.22 20.33
N GLY A 186 -22.57 -1.93 20.44
CA GLY A 186 -23.50 -0.86 20.05
C GLY A 186 -24.35 -0.28 21.20
N ASP A 187 -24.29 -0.83 22.41
CA ASP A 187 -24.91 -0.21 23.61
C ASP A 187 -24.26 1.12 23.99
N GLY A 188 -23.10 1.42 23.41
CA GLY A 188 -22.34 2.66 23.50
C GLY A 188 -21.49 2.84 22.24
N PRO A 189 -20.74 3.95 22.10
CA PRO A 189 -19.96 4.24 20.90
C PRO A 189 -18.91 3.17 20.63
N LEU A 190 -18.63 2.96 19.33
CA LEU A 190 -17.49 2.18 18.85
C LEU A 190 -16.28 3.11 18.77
N VAL A 191 -15.18 2.75 19.42
CA VAL A 191 -13.96 3.57 19.43
C VAL A 191 -12.88 2.84 18.66
N VAL A 192 -12.28 3.49 17.66
CA VAL A 192 -11.10 2.99 16.94
C VAL A 192 -9.87 3.81 17.33
N ALA A 193 -8.76 3.16 17.68
CA ALA A 193 -7.50 3.85 17.94
C ALA A 193 -6.55 3.78 16.73
N LEU A 194 -5.99 4.93 16.36
CA LEU A 194 -5.18 5.12 15.16
C LEU A 194 -3.75 5.50 15.52
N ASP A 195 -2.81 4.80 14.90
CA ASP A 195 -1.36 5.04 15.00
C ASP A 195 -0.69 5.19 13.62
N GLY A 196 -1.49 5.32 12.57
CA GLY A 196 -1.02 5.42 11.18
C GLY A 196 -0.68 4.08 10.52
N SER A 197 -0.73 2.96 11.24
CA SER A 197 -0.44 1.64 10.66
C SER A 197 -1.56 1.16 9.73
N PRO A 198 -1.24 0.31 8.73
CA PRO A 198 -2.26 -0.30 7.88
C PRO A 198 -3.31 -1.11 8.65
N ARG A 199 -2.93 -1.70 9.78
CA ARG A 199 -3.86 -2.45 10.66
C ARG A 199 -4.82 -1.53 11.39
N ALA A 200 -4.35 -0.36 11.84
CA ALA A 200 -5.22 0.63 12.47
C ALA A 200 -6.25 1.21 11.49
N PHE A 201 -5.85 1.50 10.24
CA PHE A 201 -6.80 1.95 9.22
C PHE A 201 -7.76 0.82 8.76
N ALA A 202 -7.34 -0.44 8.76
CA ALA A 202 -8.27 -1.55 8.56
C ALA A 202 -9.29 -1.66 9.71
N ALA A 203 -8.85 -1.46 10.95
CA ALA A 203 -9.75 -1.39 12.10
C ALA A 203 -10.76 -0.24 11.99
N LEU A 204 -10.37 0.90 11.40
CA LEU A 204 -11.29 2.00 11.07
C LEU A 204 -12.36 1.57 10.07
N LYS A 205 -11.97 0.91 8.97
CA LYS A 205 -12.93 0.38 7.98
C LYS A 205 -13.94 -0.56 8.63
N THR A 206 -13.47 -1.46 9.50
CA THR A 206 -14.33 -2.34 10.28
C THR A 206 -15.26 -1.55 11.20
N ALA A 207 -14.74 -0.55 11.93
CA ALA A 207 -15.52 0.29 12.84
C ALA A 207 -16.62 1.07 12.11
N LEU A 208 -16.32 1.69 10.97
CA LEU A 208 -17.28 2.44 10.15
C LEU A 208 -18.39 1.53 9.62
N ARG A 209 -18.03 0.33 9.14
CA ARG A 209 -19.04 -0.65 8.69
C ARG A 209 -19.91 -1.11 9.87
N MET A 210 -19.32 -1.50 11.00
CA MET A 210 -20.08 -1.89 12.19
C MET A 210 -20.98 -0.76 12.69
N GLY A 211 -20.49 0.49 12.71
CA GLY A 211 -21.28 1.65 13.12
C GLY A 211 -22.51 1.85 12.26
N ARG A 212 -22.40 1.63 10.94
CA ARG A 212 -23.52 1.68 9.99
C ARG A 212 -24.54 0.58 10.26
N GLU A 213 -24.08 -0.66 10.35
CA GLU A 213 -24.96 -1.84 10.51
C GLU A 213 -25.63 -1.89 11.89
N LEU A 214 -24.96 -1.36 12.93
CA LEU A 214 -25.47 -1.31 14.30
C LEU A 214 -26.17 0.00 14.63
N ALA A 215 -26.17 0.98 13.72
CA ALA A 215 -26.58 2.36 13.99
C ALA A 215 -25.90 2.96 15.24
N ALA A 216 -24.62 2.61 15.46
CA ALA A 216 -23.83 3.02 16.61
C ALA A 216 -22.87 4.16 16.24
N PRO A 217 -22.68 5.18 17.11
CA PRO A 217 -21.69 6.24 16.88
C PRO A 217 -20.27 5.68 16.80
N VAL A 218 -19.46 6.20 15.88
CA VAL A 218 -18.06 5.82 15.73
C VAL A 218 -17.15 6.98 16.11
N HIS A 219 -16.19 6.72 16.99
CA HIS A 219 -15.18 7.68 17.43
C HIS A 219 -13.80 7.19 17.00
N ALA A 220 -13.01 8.03 16.34
CA ALA A 220 -11.60 7.79 16.09
C ALA A 220 -10.75 8.56 17.11
N VAL A 221 -9.78 7.86 17.71
CA VAL A 221 -8.82 8.45 18.64
C VAL A 221 -7.40 8.20 18.18
N ALA A 222 -6.53 9.18 18.38
CA ALA A 222 -5.09 9.03 18.23
C ALA A 222 -4.43 9.56 19.50
N ALA A 223 -3.41 8.87 20.01
CA ALA A 223 -2.81 9.19 21.29
C ALA A 223 -1.28 9.31 21.18
N TYR A 224 -0.73 10.35 21.79
CA TYR A 224 0.70 10.63 21.81
C TYR A 224 1.17 10.99 23.22
N ASP A 225 2.42 10.66 23.54
CA ASP A 225 2.99 10.85 24.88
C ASP A 225 4.03 12.00 24.86
N PRO A 226 3.63 13.24 25.19
CA PRO A 226 4.57 14.36 25.27
C PRO A 226 5.51 14.23 26.48
N TYR A 227 5.17 13.41 27.47
CA TYR A 227 5.85 13.41 28.77
C TYR A 227 7.06 12.47 28.84
N PHE A 228 7.15 11.47 27.97
CA PHE A 228 8.19 10.45 28.05
C PHE A 228 9.60 11.04 27.91
N HIS A 229 9.77 11.99 26.99
CA HIS A 229 11.09 12.56 26.69
C HIS A 229 11.61 13.32 27.91
N TYR A 230 10.78 14.12 28.59
CA TYR A 230 11.13 14.79 29.84
C TYR A 230 11.63 13.83 30.92
N VAL A 231 10.94 12.70 31.12
CA VAL A 231 11.33 11.71 32.12
C VAL A 231 12.65 11.04 31.73
N ALA A 232 12.83 10.72 30.45
CA ALA A 232 14.06 10.12 29.94
C ALA A 232 15.26 11.07 30.10
N PHE A 233 15.13 12.34 29.67
CA PHE A 233 16.18 13.34 29.79
C PHE A 233 16.61 13.58 31.23
N ASN A 234 15.66 13.71 32.16
CA ASN A 234 15.95 13.91 33.58
C ASN A 234 16.68 12.71 34.22
N LYS A 235 16.39 11.48 33.78
CA LYS A 235 17.10 10.30 34.28
C LYS A 235 18.51 10.18 33.67
N ILE A 236 18.65 10.49 32.39
CA ILE A 236 19.92 10.40 31.67
C ILE A 236 20.92 11.46 32.18
N SER A 237 20.46 12.68 32.44
CA SER A 237 21.30 13.75 32.99
C SER A 237 21.90 13.38 34.36
N GLY A 238 21.18 12.60 35.17
CA GLY A 238 21.64 12.13 36.47
C GLY A 238 22.71 11.04 36.45
N VAL A 239 22.95 10.38 35.30
CA VAL A 239 23.93 9.27 35.17
C VAL A 239 25.13 9.61 34.30
N LEU A 240 25.13 10.75 33.61
CA LEU A 240 26.19 11.12 32.70
C LEU A 240 27.39 11.75 33.42
N SER A 241 28.59 11.44 32.93
CA SER A 241 29.81 12.11 33.39
C SER A 241 29.80 13.58 32.99
N GLU A 242 30.59 14.40 33.68
CA GLU A 242 30.66 15.84 33.43
C GLU A 242 31.12 16.17 31.98
N GLU A 243 31.98 15.33 31.39
CA GLU A 243 32.45 15.45 30.00
C GLU A 243 31.35 15.08 28.99
N ALA A 244 30.60 14.00 29.25
CA ALA A 244 29.50 13.59 28.39
C ALA A 244 28.34 14.60 28.44
N GLY A 245 28.06 15.17 29.61
CA GLY A 245 27.00 16.16 29.78
C GLY A 245 27.28 17.50 29.07
N LYS A 246 28.54 17.93 29.00
CA LYS A 246 28.95 19.11 28.22
C LYS A 246 28.78 18.90 26.70
N THR A 247 28.99 17.69 26.22
CA THR A 247 28.82 17.33 24.80
C THR A 247 27.34 17.28 24.40
N PHE A 248 26.47 16.83 25.31
CA PHE A 248 25.06 16.59 25.03
C PHE A 248 24.19 17.87 24.99
N ARG A 249 24.66 19.00 25.55
CA ARG A 249 23.97 20.31 25.53
C ARG A 249 22.49 20.27 25.94
N PHE A 250 22.20 19.77 27.13
CA PHE A 250 20.83 19.52 27.61
C PHE A 250 19.86 20.70 27.49
N LYS A 251 20.27 21.92 27.86
CA LYS A 251 19.35 23.07 27.83
C LYS A 251 18.87 23.41 26.41
N GLU A 252 19.74 23.25 25.42
CA GLU A 252 19.39 23.47 24.00
C GLU A 252 18.49 22.33 23.50
N GLN A 253 18.77 21.08 23.88
CA GLN A 253 17.91 19.96 23.50
C GLN A 253 16.54 20.01 24.17
N GLU A 254 16.47 20.31 25.46
CA GLU A 254 15.22 20.40 26.22
C GLU A 254 14.30 21.46 25.60
N ALA A 255 14.80 22.67 25.33
CA ALA A 255 14.04 23.72 24.66
C ALA A 255 13.53 23.29 23.27
N LEU A 256 14.36 22.60 22.48
CA LEU A 256 13.97 22.11 21.16
C LEU A 256 12.88 21.02 21.24
N HIS A 257 12.86 20.23 22.32
CA HIS A 257 11.83 19.21 22.53
C HIS A 257 10.47 19.82 22.92
N GLU A 258 10.45 20.84 23.78
CA GLU A 258 9.20 21.51 24.17
C GLU A 258 8.57 22.27 22.99
N GLU A 259 9.37 23.00 22.20
CA GLU A 259 8.85 23.90 21.16
C GLU A 259 8.51 23.21 19.83
N ILE A 260 9.20 22.13 19.46
CA ILE A 260 9.12 21.56 18.11
C ILE A 260 8.61 20.12 18.13
N ILE A 261 8.99 19.32 19.13
CA ILE A 261 8.76 17.88 19.09
C ILE A 261 7.36 17.53 19.57
N ASP A 262 6.87 18.14 20.66
CA ASP A 262 5.52 17.85 21.15
C ASP A 262 4.44 18.28 20.12
N ASP A 263 4.56 19.49 19.57
CA ASP A 263 3.70 19.98 18.50
C ASP A 263 3.87 19.19 17.20
N GLY A 264 5.10 18.76 16.88
CA GLY A 264 5.41 17.95 15.71
C GLY A 264 4.77 16.56 15.79
N ILE A 265 4.91 15.88 16.93
CA ILE A 265 4.30 14.58 17.18
C ILE A 265 2.77 14.71 17.19
N ALA A 266 2.23 15.71 17.88
CA ALA A 266 0.79 15.97 17.90
C ALA A 266 0.23 16.12 16.47
N LYS A 267 0.93 16.86 15.59
CA LYS A 267 0.56 17.00 14.17
C LYS A 267 0.57 15.68 13.41
N ILE A 268 1.55 14.80 13.66
CA ILE A 268 1.58 13.47 13.03
C ILE A 268 0.33 12.67 13.40
N TYR A 269 0.00 12.58 14.69
CA TYR A 269 -1.19 11.83 15.12
C TYR A 269 -2.50 12.51 14.71
N GLN A 270 -2.54 13.85 14.66
CA GLN A 270 -3.67 14.58 14.11
C GLN A 270 -3.88 14.25 12.63
N SER A 271 -2.81 14.16 11.83
CA SER A 271 -2.93 13.79 10.41
C SER A 271 -3.57 12.41 10.20
N HIS A 272 -3.34 11.46 11.11
CA HIS A 272 -4.00 10.15 11.06
C HIS A 272 -5.51 10.26 11.28
N LEU A 273 -5.95 11.17 12.16
CA LEU A 273 -7.37 11.48 12.37
C LEU A 273 -7.97 12.20 11.18
N ASP A 274 -7.22 13.09 10.53
CA ASP A 274 -7.69 13.84 9.36
C ASP A 274 -7.86 12.89 8.15
N ILE A 275 -6.92 11.97 7.94
CA ILE A 275 -7.03 10.88 6.96
C ILE A 275 -8.26 10.01 7.26
N ALA A 276 -8.48 9.67 8.53
CA ALA A 276 -9.64 8.87 8.94
C ALA A 276 -10.97 9.59 8.69
N ALA A 277 -11.03 10.91 8.95
CA ALA A 277 -12.18 11.73 8.64
C ALA A 277 -12.45 11.79 7.12
N GLY A 278 -11.40 11.87 6.31
CA GLY A 278 -11.48 11.75 4.86
C GLY A 278 -12.11 10.42 4.41
N ILE A 279 -11.60 9.30 4.94
CA ILE A 279 -12.14 7.96 4.64
C ILE A 279 -13.61 7.84 5.05
N ALA A 280 -13.97 8.33 6.24
CA ALA A 280 -15.35 8.30 6.72
C ALA A 280 -16.28 9.12 5.82
N LYS A 281 -15.82 10.30 5.37
CA LYS A 281 -16.58 11.15 4.44
C LYS A 281 -16.80 10.47 3.09
N ASP A 282 -15.78 9.81 2.54
CA ASP A 282 -15.90 9.07 1.27
C ASP A 282 -16.89 7.91 1.37
N GLU A 283 -17.11 7.38 2.58
CA GLU A 283 -18.07 6.31 2.86
C GLU A 283 -19.45 6.79 3.36
N ASP A 284 -19.68 8.10 3.39
CA ASP A 284 -20.89 8.75 3.93
C ASP A 284 -21.18 8.30 5.39
N ALA A 285 -20.13 8.21 6.20
CA ALA A 285 -20.19 7.83 7.60
C ALA A 285 -19.84 9.00 8.53
N HIS A 286 -20.57 9.10 9.64
CA HIS A 286 -20.26 10.08 10.68
C HIS A 286 -19.14 9.55 11.59
N LEU A 287 -18.07 10.34 11.74
CA LEU A 287 -16.91 10.01 12.59
C LEU A 287 -16.57 11.17 13.52
N THR A 288 -16.51 10.89 14.82
CA THR A 288 -16.01 11.85 15.82
C THR A 288 -14.52 11.63 16.04
N CYS A 289 -13.68 12.62 15.73
CA CYS A 289 -12.23 12.52 15.93
C CYS A 289 -11.78 13.19 17.23
N LYS A 290 -10.86 12.55 17.98
CA LYS A 290 -10.25 13.13 19.18
C LYS A 290 -8.77 12.78 19.31
N LEU A 291 -7.92 13.80 19.34
CA LEU A 291 -6.53 13.66 19.74
C LEU A 291 -6.42 13.59 21.27
N LEU A 292 -5.61 12.66 21.78
CA LEU A 292 -5.42 12.39 23.20
C LEU A 292 -3.95 12.55 23.59
N ASP A 293 -3.71 13.23 24.71
CA ASP A 293 -2.40 13.39 25.31
C ASP A 293 -2.13 12.35 26.42
N GLY A 294 -0.89 11.88 26.48
CA GLY A 294 -0.38 10.98 27.51
C GLY A 294 -0.07 9.58 26.99
N LYS A 295 0.26 8.67 27.92
CA LYS A 295 0.65 7.30 27.56
C LYS A 295 -0.49 6.62 26.78
N PRO A 296 -0.28 6.12 25.54
CA PRO A 296 -1.39 5.80 24.65
C PRO A 296 -2.44 4.86 25.25
N TYR A 297 -2.05 3.71 25.80
CA TYR A 297 -3.00 2.77 26.39
C TYR A 297 -3.80 3.37 27.57
N GLN A 298 -3.20 4.27 28.36
CA GLN A 298 -3.88 4.91 29.50
C GLN A 298 -4.84 6.00 29.03
N ALA A 299 -4.39 6.84 28.11
CA ALA A 299 -5.19 7.91 27.54
C ALA A 299 -6.42 7.34 26.80
N ILE A 300 -6.21 6.29 26.00
CA ILE A 300 -7.29 5.55 25.33
C ILE A 300 -8.23 4.92 26.37
N SER A 301 -7.71 4.18 27.36
CA SER A 301 -8.56 3.55 28.39
C SER A 301 -9.44 4.57 29.13
N LYS A 302 -8.86 5.71 29.52
CA LYS A 302 -9.60 6.81 30.17
C LYS A 302 -10.69 7.38 29.24
N TYR A 303 -10.40 7.53 27.95
CA TYR A 303 -11.38 7.99 26.98
C TYR A 303 -12.55 7.00 26.84
N LEU A 304 -12.26 5.70 26.78
CA LEU A 304 -13.28 4.64 26.70
C LEU A 304 -14.26 4.69 27.88
N ASP A 305 -13.75 4.89 29.10
CA ASP A 305 -14.58 5.08 30.29
C ASP A 305 -15.44 6.34 30.19
N VAL A 306 -14.86 7.47 29.77
CA VAL A 306 -15.56 8.76 29.65
C VAL A 306 -16.72 8.70 28.67
N VAL A 307 -16.55 8.01 27.54
CA VAL A 307 -17.59 7.91 26.50
C VAL A 307 -18.53 6.72 26.68
N GLY A 308 -18.25 5.84 27.66
CA GLY A 308 -19.01 4.59 27.83
C GLY A 308 -18.95 3.69 26.59
N ALA A 309 -17.76 3.53 26.01
CA ALA A 309 -17.59 2.77 24.77
C ALA A 309 -18.07 1.32 24.92
N SER A 310 -18.69 0.76 23.88
CA SER A 310 -19.09 -0.66 23.87
C SER A 310 -18.02 -1.57 23.25
N LEU A 311 -17.23 -1.03 22.32
CA LEU A 311 -16.18 -1.76 21.60
C LEU A 311 -14.99 -0.84 21.32
N LEU A 312 -13.79 -1.32 21.60
CA LEU A 312 -12.53 -0.76 21.14
C LEU A 312 -11.99 -1.57 19.96
N LEU A 313 -11.69 -0.93 18.83
CA LEU A 313 -11.02 -1.55 17.68
C LEU A 313 -9.60 -1.00 17.53
N ILE A 314 -8.62 -1.90 17.48
CA ILE A 314 -7.20 -1.57 17.30
C ILE A 314 -6.49 -2.61 16.45
N GLY A 315 -5.38 -2.25 15.81
CA GLY A 315 -4.48 -3.23 15.22
C GLY A 315 -3.81 -4.10 16.29
N LYS A 316 -3.64 -5.40 16.02
CA LYS A 316 -2.89 -6.31 16.93
C LYS A 316 -1.45 -5.83 17.14
N THR A 317 -0.85 -5.28 16.09
CA THR A 317 0.43 -4.57 16.12
C THR A 317 0.29 -3.21 15.45
N GLY A 318 1.23 -2.33 15.75
CA GLY A 318 1.24 -0.94 15.28
C GLY A 318 2.36 -0.62 14.30
N ILE A 319 2.56 0.67 14.04
CA ILE A 319 3.49 1.19 13.02
C ILE A 319 4.97 0.83 13.26
N HIS A 320 5.36 0.58 14.52
CA HIS A 320 6.72 0.22 14.92
C HIS A 320 6.94 -1.30 15.06
N ALA A 321 6.02 -2.11 14.55
CA ALA A 321 6.14 -3.56 14.65
C ALA A 321 7.26 -4.09 13.75
N ASP A 322 8.10 -4.97 14.29
CA ASP A 322 8.96 -5.85 13.49
C ASP A 322 8.23 -7.14 13.09
N ALA A 323 8.90 -7.99 12.30
CA ALA A 323 8.31 -9.21 11.74
C ALA A 323 8.04 -10.30 12.79
N ASP A 324 8.75 -10.29 13.93
CA ASP A 324 8.67 -11.33 14.96
C ASP A 324 7.71 -10.95 16.11
N LEU A 325 7.23 -9.70 16.13
CA LEU A 325 6.33 -9.19 17.16
C LEU A 325 4.94 -9.83 17.09
N ASP A 326 4.55 -10.53 18.15
CA ASP A 326 3.26 -11.22 18.24
C ASP A 326 2.09 -10.28 18.57
N ILE A 327 2.29 -9.32 19.47
CA ILE A 327 1.31 -8.30 19.86
C ILE A 327 2.02 -7.00 20.25
N GLY A 328 1.45 -5.85 19.89
CA GLY A 328 1.96 -4.55 20.32
C GLY A 328 1.72 -4.29 21.81
N GLY A 329 2.65 -3.60 22.47
CA GLY A 329 2.54 -3.31 23.92
C GLY A 329 1.29 -2.50 24.30
N ASN A 330 0.85 -1.56 23.46
CA ASN A 330 -0.41 -0.84 23.70
C ASN A 330 -1.62 -1.77 23.53
N ALA A 331 -1.61 -2.63 22.51
CA ALA A 331 -2.67 -3.59 22.26
C ALA A 331 -2.78 -4.62 23.40
N GLU A 332 -1.66 -5.10 23.93
CA GLU A 332 -1.65 -5.98 25.10
C GLU A 332 -2.21 -5.30 26.36
N ASN A 333 -1.80 -4.06 26.64
CA ASN A 333 -2.30 -3.36 27.83
C ASN A 333 -3.80 -3.07 27.70
N LEU A 334 -4.28 -2.66 26.52
CA LEU A 334 -5.70 -2.44 26.26
C LEU A 334 -6.48 -3.75 26.33
N LEU A 335 -5.94 -4.86 25.80
CA LEU A 335 -6.52 -6.20 25.91
C LEU A 335 -6.86 -6.57 27.36
N ARG A 336 -5.99 -6.17 28.31
CA ARG A 336 -6.19 -6.40 29.75
C ARG A 336 -7.08 -5.34 30.40
N LEU A 337 -6.87 -4.06 30.06
CA LEU A 337 -7.38 -2.96 30.88
C LEU A 337 -8.61 -2.26 30.33
N ALA A 338 -8.91 -2.37 29.03
CA ALA A 338 -10.04 -1.64 28.45
C ALA A 338 -11.37 -2.03 29.14
N PRO A 339 -12.26 -1.08 29.40
CA PRO A 339 -13.51 -1.31 30.13
C PRO A 339 -14.61 -1.95 29.26
N CYS A 340 -14.36 -2.14 27.97
CA CYS A 340 -15.34 -2.56 26.97
C CYS A 340 -14.81 -3.74 26.13
N HIS A 341 -15.61 -4.27 25.20
CA HIS A 341 -15.16 -5.34 24.30
C HIS A 341 -14.02 -4.87 23.41
N ILE A 342 -13.24 -5.81 22.87
CA ILE A 342 -12.03 -5.47 22.12
C ILE A 342 -12.01 -6.24 20.80
N TRP A 343 -11.76 -5.52 19.72
CA TRP A 343 -11.43 -6.07 18.40
C TRP A 343 -9.95 -5.83 18.11
N LEU A 344 -9.19 -6.91 17.93
CA LEU A 344 -7.79 -6.89 17.53
C LEU A 344 -7.68 -7.25 16.05
N GLY A 345 -7.44 -6.23 15.23
CA GLY A 345 -7.37 -6.33 13.77
C GLY A 345 -6.03 -6.85 13.29
N GLN A 346 -6.09 -7.79 12.34
CA GLN A 346 -4.96 -8.36 11.61
C GLN A 346 -4.97 -7.95 10.13
N SER A 347 -6.17 -7.70 9.60
CA SER A 347 -6.39 -7.15 8.26
C SER A 347 -5.65 -5.84 8.05
N THR A 348 -5.32 -5.51 6.80
CA THR A 348 -4.57 -4.30 6.46
C THR A 348 -5.32 -3.47 5.43
N TYR A 349 -5.24 -2.15 5.59
CA TYR A 349 -5.74 -1.18 4.63
C TYR A 349 -4.79 0.00 4.60
N THR A 350 -4.30 0.33 3.41
CA THR A 350 -3.43 1.48 3.20
C THR A 350 -4.24 2.56 2.49
N PRO A 351 -4.47 3.73 3.12
CA PRO A 351 -5.15 4.84 2.47
C PRO A 351 -4.43 5.26 1.17
N PRO A 352 -5.16 5.79 0.18
CA PRO A 352 -4.56 6.30 -1.06
C PRO A 352 -3.42 7.30 -0.78
N ALA A 353 -2.30 7.14 -1.48
CA ALA A 353 -1.10 7.94 -1.30
C ALA A 353 -1.36 9.46 -1.40
N ASP A 354 -2.28 9.87 -2.27
CA ASP A 354 -2.67 11.26 -2.45
C ASP A 354 -3.48 11.80 -1.26
N ALA A 355 -4.35 10.99 -0.65
CA ALA A 355 -5.06 11.35 0.58
C ALA A 355 -4.08 11.52 1.75
N VAL A 356 -3.14 10.59 1.92
CA VAL A 356 -2.08 10.70 2.94
C VAL A 356 -1.24 11.96 2.69
N ALA A 357 -0.88 12.22 1.44
CA ALA A 357 -0.04 13.36 1.08
C ALA A 357 -0.69 14.71 1.38
N ARG A 358 -1.99 14.86 1.14
CA ARG A 358 -2.72 16.11 1.42
C ARG A 358 -2.65 16.50 2.89
N GLU A 359 -2.70 15.52 3.79
CA GLU A 359 -2.74 15.76 5.23
C GLU A 359 -1.35 15.76 5.88
N THR A 360 -0.37 15.06 5.29
CA THR A 360 0.96 14.88 5.91
C THR A 360 2.09 15.67 5.25
N ILE A 361 1.94 16.11 4.00
CA ILE A 361 3.04 16.72 3.24
C ILE A 361 2.89 18.24 3.16
N ALA A 362 3.86 18.92 3.77
CA ALA A 362 4.05 20.35 3.61
C ALA A 362 5.13 20.64 2.55
N TRP A 363 5.03 21.78 1.87
CA TRP A 363 6.05 22.28 0.96
C TRP A 363 6.73 23.49 1.58
N THR A 364 8.04 23.62 1.41
CA THR A 364 8.68 24.91 1.73
C THR A 364 8.30 25.95 0.67
N PRO A 365 8.27 27.25 1.01
CA PRO A 365 8.00 28.30 0.03
C PRO A 365 8.93 28.28 -1.19
N GLU A 366 10.17 27.82 -1.03
CA GLU A 366 11.15 27.63 -2.11
C GLU A 366 10.75 26.49 -3.05
N ALA A 367 10.25 25.38 -2.50
CA ALA A 367 9.77 24.24 -3.26
C ALA A 367 8.48 24.56 -4.01
N GLU A 368 7.54 25.29 -3.38
CA GLU A 368 6.31 25.75 -4.04
C GLU A 368 6.61 26.63 -5.25
N ARG A 369 7.48 27.65 -5.07
CA ARG A 369 7.93 28.52 -6.16
C ARG A 369 8.63 27.73 -7.27
N SER A 370 9.34 26.65 -6.94
CA SER A 370 9.99 25.79 -7.93
C SER A 370 8.96 24.96 -8.71
N LEU A 371 7.90 24.48 -8.05
CA LEU A 371 6.79 23.78 -8.71
C LEU A 371 5.98 24.72 -9.63
N GLU A 372 5.79 25.98 -9.24
CA GLU A 372 5.09 26.98 -10.05
C GLU A 372 5.79 27.24 -11.40
N ARG A 373 7.12 27.11 -11.47
CA ARG A 373 7.90 27.21 -12.71
C ARG A 373 7.65 26.06 -13.68
N VAL A 374 7.08 24.94 -13.23
CA VAL A 374 6.67 23.84 -14.11
C VAL A 374 5.47 24.29 -14.95
N PRO A 375 5.46 24.06 -16.28
CA PRO A 375 4.32 24.39 -17.14
C PRO A 375 3.01 23.75 -16.64
N GLU A 376 1.89 24.43 -16.88
CA GLU A 376 0.59 24.07 -16.29
C GLU A 376 0.14 22.64 -16.62
N GLY A 377 0.35 22.19 -17.87
CA GLY A 377 0.00 20.83 -18.31
C GLY A 377 0.57 19.71 -17.43
N PRO A 378 1.91 19.58 -17.30
CA PRO A 378 2.52 18.53 -16.46
C PRO A 378 2.58 18.84 -14.95
N ARG A 379 2.26 20.06 -14.50
CA ARG A 379 2.49 20.49 -13.09
C ARG A 379 1.87 19.55 -12.07
N GLN A 380 0.62 19.12 -12.29
CA GLN A 380 -0.07 18.21 -11.37
C GLN A 380 0.59 16.82 -11.31
N MET A 381 1.02 16.31 -12.47
CA MET A 381 1.74 15.04 -12.57
C MET A 381 3.08 15.10 -11.82
N VAL A 382 3.84 16.19 -12.01
CA VAL A 382 5.13 16.41 -11.32
C VAL A 382 4.92 16.54 -9.81
N ARG A 383 3.89 17.28 -9.37
CA ARG A 383 3.54 17.38 -7.95
C ARG A 383 3.31 16.01 -7.32
N MET A 384 2.53 15.15 -7.99
CA MET A 384 2.25 13.79 -7.51
C MET A 384 3.50 12.90 -7.50
N ALA A 385 4.37 13.01 -8.50
CA ALA A 385 5.62 12.25 -8.55
C ALA A 385 6.56 12.62 -7.38
N ILE A 386 6.70 13.91 -7.07
CA ILE A 386 7.52 14.38 -5.94
C ILE A 386 6.90 13.96 -4.61
N ILE A 387 5.57 14.05 -4.48
CA ILE A 387 4.85 13.58 -3.28
C ILE A 387 5.08 12.09 -3.04
N ARG A 388 4.96 11.26 -4.08
CA ARG A 388 5.21 9.82 -3.96
C ARG A 388 6.65 9.53 -3.58
N PHE A 389 7.60 10.24 -4.19
CA PHE A 389 9.02 10.12 -3.82
C PHE A 389 9.29 10.53 -2.37
N ALA A 390 8.70 11.63 -1.92
CA ALA A 390 8.80 12.07 -0.54
C ALA A 390 8.26 11.01 0.43
N GLN A 391 7.13 10.38 0.12
CA GLN A 391 6.57 9.27 0.91
C GLN A 391 7.47 8.04 0.93
N GLU A 392 7.99 7.62 -0.23
CA GLU A 392 8.91 6.48 -0.34
C GLU A 392 10.20 6.71 0.47
N SER A 393 10.68 7.96 0.51
CA SER A 393 11.88 8.36 1.27
C SER A 393 11.58 8.73 2.73
N GLY A 394 10.32 8.73 3.17
CA GLY A 394 9.91 9.05 4.54
C GLY A 394 9.92 10.55 4.89
N HIS A 395 9.94 11.44 3.89
CA HIS A 395 9.90 12.89 4.09
C HIS A 395 8.47 13.44 4.06
N THR A 396 8.11 14.20 5.09
CA THR A 396 6.83 14.94 5.20
C THR A 396 6.97 16.42 4.83
N MET A 397 8.19 16.89 4.59
CA MET A 397 8.47 18.25 4.12
C MET A 397 9.21 18.21 2.80
N ILE A 398 8.55 18.67 1.73
CA ILE A 398 9.17 18.80 0.41
C ILE A 398 9.98 20.08 0.37
N THR A 399 11.30 19.91 0.31
CA THR A 399 12.28 20.98 0.15
C THR A 399 12.77 21.04 -1.31
N SER A 400 13.40 22.15 -1.71
CA SER A 400 14.03 22.23 -3.03
C SER A 400 15.05 21.12 -3.29
N GLY A 401 15.82 20.74 -2.27
CA GLY A 401 16.79 19.64 -2.39
C GLY A 401 16.13 18.29 -2.67
N LEU A 402 15.00 18.00 -2.01
CA LEU A 402 14.23 16.79 -2.27
C LEU A 402 13.63 16.79 -3.68
N MET A 403 13.20 17.95 -4.17
CA MET A 403 12.73 18.09 -5.56
C MET A 403 13.85 17.83 -6.57
N GLU A 404 15.06 18.32 -6.31
CA GLU A 404 16.23 18.06 -7.15
C GLU A 404 16.58 16.57 -7.18
N GLU A 405 16.57 15.91 -6.02
CA GLU A 405 16.81 14.47 -5.91
C GLU A 405 15.74 13.65 -6.67
N ALA A 406 14.46 14.00 -6.48
CA ALA A 406 13.36 13.40 -7.24
C ALA A 406 13.55 13.61 -8.75
N THR A 407 13.95 14.81 -9.16
CA THR A 407 14.18 15.15 -10.57
C THR A 407 15.35 14.35 -11.15
N GLN A 408 16.45 14.16 -10.40
CA GLN A 408 17.56 13.32 -10.82
C GLN A 408 17.14 11.85 -10.98
N ARG A 409 16.29 11.33 -10.09
CA ARG A 409 15.80 9.95 -10.16
C ARG A 409 14.85 9.72 -11.33
N PHE A 410 13.90 10.63 -11.57
CA PHE A 410 12.88 10.46 -12.61
C PHE A 410 13.31 10.98 -13.99
N CYS A 411 14.28 11.90 -14.05
CA CYS A 411 14.78 12.53 -15.27
C CYS A 411 16.32 12.60 -15.27
N PRO A 412 17.05 11.47 -15.35
CA PRO A 412 18.50 11.42 -15.24
C PRO A 412 19.24 12.23 -16.34
N GLU A 413 18.67 12.36 -17.54
CA GLU A 413 19.24 13.18 -18.63
C GLU A 413 19.18 14.70 -18.37
N ARG A 414 18.37 15.15 -17.39
CA ARG A 414 18.29 16.55 -16.93
C ARG A 414 18.95 16.76 -15.55
N GLY A 415 19.67 15.76 -15.03
CA GLY A 415 20.31 15.79 -13.71
C GLY A 415 21.57 16.66 -13.60
N GLY A 416 22.01 17.28 -14.70
CA GLY A 416 22.90 18.44 -14.66
C GLY A 416 22.06 19.70 -14.65
N GLY A 417 22.33 20.63 -13.73
CA GLY A 417 21.50 21.80 -13.44
C GLY A 417 20.96 22.52 -14.68
N MET A 418 19.83 23.22 -14.51
CA MET A 418 19.28 24.15 -15.50
C MET A 418 20.33 25.20 -15.89
N ALA A 419 21.22 24.85 -16.82
CA ALA A 419 21.98 25.82 -17.57
C ALA A 419 20.98 26.53 -18.48
N ALA A 420 21.00 27.85 -18.41
CA ALA A 420 20.18 28.75 -19.18
C ALA A 420 20.20 28.35 -20.67
N ASP A 421 19.07 28.56 -21.33
CA ASP A 421 18.94 28.46 -22.78
C ASP A 421 19.92 29.43 -23.44
N GLU A 422 21.17 28.99 -23.68
CA GLU A 422 22.12 29.75 -24.49
C GLU A 422 21.67 29.64 -25.95
N THR A 423 21.09 30.74 -26.41
CA THR A 423 20.78 30.98 -27.82
C THR A 423 22.09 30.96 -28.62
N LEU A 424 22.21 30.04 -29.57
CA LEU A 424 23.36 29.96 -30.48
C LEU A 424 23.42 31.23 -31.35
N GLU A 425 24.61 31.77 -31.56
CA GLU A 425 24.82 32.86 -32.52
C GLU A 425 24.65 32.32 -33.96
N TRP A 426 24.10 33.15 -34.85
CA TRP A 426 23.88 32.80 -36.25
C TRP A 426 24.87 33.52 -37.15
N SER A 427 25.35 32.86 -38.20
CA SER A 427 26.16 33.53 -39.21
C SER A 427 25.30 34.48 -40.07
N ALA A 428 25.91 35.53 -40.60
CA ALA A 428 25.22 36.51 -41.45
C ALA A 428 24.65 35.90 -42.75
N GLU A 429 25.25 34.80 -43.22
CA GLU A 429 24.81 34.00 -44.35
C GLU A 429 23.58 33.17 -44.00
N ALA A 430 23.58 32.51 -42.83
CA ALA A 430 22.46 31.69 -42.34
C ALA A 430 21.22 32.54 -42.05
N MET A 431 21.41 33.74 -41.47
CA MET A 431 20.33 34.72 -41.28
C MET A 431 19.75 35.20 -42.61
N ARG A 432 20.59 35.50 -43.62
CA ARG A 432 20.10 35.91 -44.95
C ARG A 432 19.23 34.84 -45.62
N LEU A 433 19.58 33.56 -45.45
CA LEU A 433 18.76 32.46 -45.98
C LEU A 433 17.41 32.36 -45.27
N LEU A 434 17.39 32.58 -43.96
CA LEU A 434 16.18 32.56 -43.16
C LEU A 434 15.27 33.76 -43.48
N ASP A 435 15.84 34.95 -43.62
CA ASP A 435 15.14 36.19 -44.00
C ASP A 435 14.57 36.14 -45.42
N GLY A 436 15.14 35.28 -46.29
CA GLY A 436 14.63 35.01 -47.63
C GLY A 436 13.34 34.18 -47.67
N VAL A 437 12.92 33.59 -46.54
CA VAL A 437 11.67 32.82 -46.46
C VAL A 437 10.50 33.78 -46.22
N ALA A 438 9.68 33.98 -47.25
CA ALA A 438 8.54 34.91 -47.19
C ALA A 438 7.47 34.50 -46.16
N ASP A 439 7.34 33.21 -45.85
CA ASP A 439 6.42 32.71 -44.82
C ASP A 439 7.07 32.74 -43.43
N THR A 440 6.58 33.62 -42.57
CA THR A 440 7.08 33.83 -41.20
C THR A 440 6.95 32.59 -40.32
N SER A 441 5.92 31.75 -40.53
CA SER A 441 5.71 30.53 -39.76
C SER A 441 6.69 29.42 -40.18
N LEU A 442 6.96 29.33 -41.49
CA LEU A 442 7.95 28.42 -42.03
C LEU A 442 9.36 28.82 -41.59
N ALA A 443 9.68 30.12 -41.64
CA ALA A 443 10.96 30.66 -41.17
C ALA A 443 11.23 30.32 -39.70
N ALA A 444 10.23 30.47 -38.82
CA ALA A 444 10.35 30.09 -37.42
C ALA A 444 10.62 28.57 -37.24
N THR A 445 10.01 27.74 -38.08
CA THR A 445 10.18 26.28 -38.03
C THR A 445 11.56 25.85 -38.52
N VAL A 446 12.04 26.44 -39.63
CA VAL A 446 13.39 26.20 -40.16
C VAL A 446 14.45 26.65 -39.15
N ARG A 447 14.23 27.77 -38.45
CA ARG A 447 15.12 28.29 -37.40
C ARG A 447 15.38 27.25 -36.29
N LEU A 448 14.31 26.72 -35.72
CA LEU A 448 14.38 25.72 -34.64
C LEU A 448 15.09 24.43 -35.10
N ARG A 449 14.85 23.99 -36.35
CA ARG A 449 15.48 22.80 -36.91
C ARG A 449 16.97 23.01 -37.17
N ALA A 450 17.37 24.19 -37.64
CA ALA A 450 18.75 24.56 -37.88
C ALA A 450 19.55 24.68 -36.56
N GLU A 451 19.00 25.32 -35.53
CA GLU A 451 19.61 25.39 -34.20
C GLU A 451 19.80 24.00 -33.58
N LYS A 452 18.80 23.13 -33.71
CA LYS A 452 18.88 21.75 -33.23
C LYS A 452 19.93 20.92 -33.98
N ARG A 453 20.11 21.16 -35.28
CA ARG A 453 21.14 20.49 -36.09
C ARG A 453 22.54 20.99 -35.75
N ALA A 454 22.72 22.31 -35.58
CA ALA A 454 23.99 22.89 -35.14
C ALA A 454 24.42 22.35 -33.77
N ARG A 455 23.49 22.21 -32.81
CA ARG A 455 23.77 21.58 -31.50
C ARG A 455 24.18 20.11 -31.63
N ARG A 456 23.59 19.37 -32.57
CA ARG A 456 23.95 17.96 -32.82
C ARG A 456 25.35 17.81 -33.41
N ASP A 457 25.76 18.77 -34.24
CA ASP A 457 27.05 18.78 -34.91
C ASP A 457 28.14 19.50 -34.06
N ASP A 458 27.82 19.82 -32.79
CA ASP A 458 28.67 20.52 -31.80
C ASP A 458 29.20 21.88 -32.30
N ALA A 459 28.41 22.56 -33.14
CA ALA A 459 28.77 23.84 -33.73
C ALA A 459 28.41 25.01 -32.81
N VAL A 460 29.37 25.92 -32.61
CA VAL A 460 29.21 27.13 -31.77
C VAL A 460 28.34 28.19 -32.45
N VAL A 461 28.24 28.16 -33.79
CA VAL A 461 27.49 29.13 -34.60
C VAL A 461 26.64 28.40 -35.63
N VAL A 462 25.38 28.82 -35.81
CA VAL A 462 24.51 28.31 -36.87
C VAL A 462 24.97 28.87 -38.22
N SER A 463 25.72 28.06 -38.96
CA SER A 463 26.12 28.33 -40.35
C SER A 463 25.07 27.93 -41.38
N GLU A 464 25.29 28.34 -42.63
CA GLU A 464 24.45 28.03 -43.80
C GLU A 464 24.19 26.53 -44.00
N GLU A 465 25.19 25.68 -43.72
CA GLU A 465 25.10 24.22 -43.90
C GLU A 465 24.04 23.59 -43.00
N HIS A 466 23.72 24.23 -41.87
CA HIS A 466 22.67 23.79 -40.96
C HIS A 466 21.26 24.22 -41.40
N VAL A 467 21.13 25.26 -42.23
CA VAL A 467 19.85 25.85 -42.65
C VAL A 467 19.41 25.35 -44.02
N ARG A 468 20.33 25.30 -44.98
CA ARG A 468 20.06 25.04 -46.40
C ARG A 468 19.27 23.73 -46.65
N PRO A 469 19.57 22.59 -46.00
CA PRO A 469 18.84 21.35 -46.24
C PRO A 469 17.33 21.44 -45.95
N PHE A 470 16.93 22.28 -44.98
CA PHE A 470 15.53 22.44 -44.61
C PHE A 470 14.77 23.34 -45.58
N LEU A 471 15.46 24.28 -46.25
CA LEU A 471 14.87 25.13 -47.29
C LEU A 471 14.63 24.37 -48.61
N GLU A 472 15.46 23.36 -48.88
CA GLU A 472 15.32 22.47 -50.03
C GLU A 472 14.17 21.47 -49.83
N ASP A 473 14.06 20.86 -48.64
CA ASP A 473 12.99 19.90 -48.31
C ASP A 473 11.60 20.54 -48.22
N ASP A 474 11.50 21.76 -47.68
CA ASP A 474 10.22 22.49 -47.55
C ASP A 474 9.81 23.21 -48.85
N GLY A 475 10.53 22.97 -49.97
CA GLY A 475 10.11 23.37 -51.33
C GLY A 475 10.27 24.86 -51.66
N VAL A 476 10.94 25.63 -50.80
CA VAL A 476 11.17 27.08 -50.97
C VAL A 476 12.10 27.38 -52.16
N LEU A 477 12.94 26.41 -52.57
CA LEU A 477 13.83 26.47 -53.74
C LEU A 477 13.30 25.70 -54.97
N SER A 478 11.99 25.43 -55.02
CA SER A 478 11.37 24.73 -56.16
C SER A 478 11.32 25.61 -57.42
N MET A 479 11.64 25.02 -58.57
CA MET A 479 11.59 25.73 -59.85
C MET A 479 10.15 25.93 -60.31
N THR A 480 9.89 26.97 -61.10
CA THR A 480 8.60 27.16 -61.77
C THR A 480 8.43 26.16 -62.92
N TRP A 481 7.27 25.50 -62.99
CA TRP A 481 6.94 24.55 -64.05
C TRP A 481 5.87 25.10 -64.99
N THR A 482 6.03 24.88 -66.28
CA THR A 482 4.96 25.17 -67.26
C THR A 482 3.76 24.23 -67.05
N ALA A 483 2.55 24.71 -67.36
CA ALA A 483 1.31 23.93 -67.19
C ALA A 483 1.34 22.60 -67.97
N THR A 484 1.97 22.60 -69.15
CA THR A 484 2.16 21.40 -69.98
C THR A 484 3.14 20.40 -69.35
N ALA A 485 4.20 20.87 -68.70
CA ALA A 485 5.17 20.03 -67.98
C ALA A 485 4.54 19.36 -66.75
N LEU A 486 3.73 20.10 -65.98
CA LEU A 486 2.98 19.55 -64.83
C LEU A 486 1.97 18.48 -65.26
N ALA A 487 1.22 18.74 -66.34
CA ALA A 487 0.27 17.77 -66.89
C ALA A 487 0.96 16.48 -67.35
N ARG A 488 2.18 16.58 -67.86
CA ARG A 488 2.98 15.41 -68.27
C ARG A 488 3.52 14.62 -67.07
N LEU A 489 3.98 15.32 -66.04
CA LEU A 489 4.43 14.72 -64.78
C LEU A 489 3.29 14.01 -64.04
N ALA A 490 2.06 14.53 -64.12
CA ALA A 490 0.88 13.90 -63.50
C ALA A 490 0.60 12.48 -64.05
N ARG A 491 1.00 12.20 -65.30
CA ARG A 491 0.88 10.87 -65.92
C ARG A 491 1.91 9.86 -65.41
N VAL A 492 2.92 10.31 -64.66
CA VAL A 492 3.88 9.43 -63.99
C VAL A 492 3.20 8.78 -62.77
N PRO A 493 3.39 7.47 -62.53
CA PRO A 493 2.83 6.79 -61.37
C PRO A 493 3.21 7.49 -60.05
N GLU A 494 2.24 7.62 -59.16
CA GLU A 494 2.36 8.42 -57.93
C GLU A 494 3.54 8.02 -57.06
N MET A 495 3.78 6.72 -56.91
CA MET A 495 4.85 6.15 -56.09
C MET A 495 6.26 6.60 -56.51
N VAL A 496 6.47 6.94 -57.78
CA VAL A 496 7.79 7.38 -58.30
C VAL A 496 7.81 8.84 -58.74
N ARG A 497 6.64 9.51 -58.73
CA ARG A 497 6.47 10.89 -59.23
C ARG A 497 7.35 11.90 -58.51
N GLY A 498 7.48 11.79 -57.18
CA GLY A 498 8.30 12.71 -56.38
C GLY A 498 9.79 12.62 -56.67
N SER A 499 10.31 11.40 -56.88
CA SER A 499 11.72 11.18 -57.24
C SER A 499 12.01 11.61 -58.68
N VAL A 500 11.09 11.36 -59.60
CA VAL A 500 11.18 11.81 -61.00
C VAL A 500 11.13 13.34 -61.09
N LYS A 501 10.25 14.00 -60.33
CA LYS A 501 10.14 15.46 -60.26
C LYS A 501 11.47 16.09 -59.83
N ARG A 502 12.05 15.62 -58.72
CA ARG A 502 13.34 16.12 -58.22
C ARG A 502 14.45 15.97 -59.25
N ARG A 503 14.53 14.82 -59.94
CA ARG A 503 15.56 14.59 -60.96
C ARG A 503 15.41 15.52 -62.17
N ILE A 504 14.18 15.78 -62.62
CA ILE A 504 13.92 16.74 -63.70
C ILE A 504 14.32 18.17 -63.27
N GLU A 505 14.04 18.58 -62.03
CA GLU A 505 14.45 19.90 -61.53
C GLU A 505 15.97 20.03 -61.40
N VAL A 506 16.68 18.96 -61.04
CA VAL A 506 18.16 18.96 -61.03
C VAL A 506 18.69 19.10 -62.45
N ASN A 507 18.24 18.27 -63.39
CA ASN A 507 18.67 18.33 -64.79
C ASN A 507 18.37 19.69 -65.44
N ALA A 508 17.22 20.29 -65.12
CA ALA A 508 16.85 21.61 -65.63
C ALA A 508 17.79 22.72 -65.09
N ARG A 509 18.19 22.64 -63.81
CA ARG A 509 19.18 23.57 -63.24
C ARG A 509 20.57 23.37 -63.85
N ASP A 510 20.99 22.13 -64.04
CA ASP A 510 22.29 21.80 -64.63
C ASP A 510 22.38 22.24 -66.10
N ALA A 511 21.25 22.22 -66.81
CA ALA A 511 21.10 22.79 -68.15
C ALA A 511 20.95 24.33 -68.16
N GLY A 512 20.96 24.99 -66.99
CA GLY A 512 20.84 26.45 -66.85
C GLY A 512 19.44 27.01 -67.17
N LEU A 513 18.40 26.16 -67.15
CA LEU A 513 17.03 26.59 -67.41
C LEU A 513 16.45 27.26 -66.16
N GLY A 514 15.70 28.36 -66.33
CA GLY A 514 15.02 29.06 -65.24
C GLY A 514 13.64 28.50 -64.90
N GLU A 515 13.07 27.68 -65.78
CA GLU A 515 11.78 27.01 -65.60
C GLU A 515 11.77 25.62 -66.24
N VAL A 516 10.91 24.73 -65.74
CA VAL A 516 10.76 23.37 -66.27
C VAL A 516 9.72 23.36 -67.39
N THR A 517 10.21 23.17 -68.62
CA THR A 517 9.40 23.05 -69.85
C THR A 517 9.02 21.60 -70.13
N LEU A 518 8.07 21.37 -71.05
CA LEU A 518 7.64 20.02 -71.43
C LEU A 518 8.81 19.18 -72.01
N GLU A 519 9.73 19.83 -72.72
CA GLU A 519 10.91 19.20 -73.32
C GLU A 519 11.86 18.65 -72.22
N ALA A 520 12.15 19.46 -71.21
CA ALA A 520 12.95 19.04 -70.05
C ALA A 520 12.34 17.85 -69.28
N VAL A 521 11.01 17.75 -69.25
CA VAL A 521 10.30 16.61 -68.65
C VAL A 521 10.44 15.34 -69.49
N GLU A 522 10.33 15.43 -70.82
CA GLU A 522 10.47 14.25 -71.68
C GLU A 522 11.90 13.71 -71.68
N ASP A 523 12.89 14.61 -71.69
CA ASP A 523 14.31 14.25 -71.61
C ASP A 523 14.62 13.57 -70.27
N GLY A 524 14.19 14.15 -69.15
CA GLY A 524 14.38 13.56 -67.82
C GLY A 524 13.63 12.23 -67.64
N LEU A 525 12.50 12.04 -68.32
CA LEU A 525 11.77 10.76 -68.34
C LEU A 525 12.45 9.70 -69.23
N ALA A 526 13.04 10.10 -70.35
CA ALA A 526 13.80 9.20 -71.22
C ALA A 526 15.06 8.68 -70.52
N GLU A 527 15.79 9.58 -69.86
CA GLU A 527 16.96 9.23 -69.06
C GLU A 527 16.57 8.34 -67.86
N SER A 528 15.43 8.65 -67.22
CA SER A 528 14.89 7.83 -66.13
C SER A 528 14.55 6.40 -66.56
N ARG A 529 14.04 6.22 -67.79
CA ARG A 529 13.78 4.89 -68.36
C ARG A 529 15.07 4.13 -68.65
N CYS A 530 16.09 4.81 -69.20
CA CYS A 530 17.39 4.22 -69.52
C CYS A 530 18.10 3.68 -68.26
N VAL A 531 18.01 4.42 -67.15
CA VAL A 531 18.54 3.98 -65.83
C VAL A 531 17.74 2.79 -65.26
N MET A 532 16.42 2.74 -65.47
CA MET A 532 15.58 1.61 -65.03
C MET A 532 15.88 0.33 -65.83
N GLU A 533 16.06 0.43 -67.14
CA GLU A 533 16.41 -0.70 -68.01
C GLU A 533 17.79 -1.28 -67.68
N SER A 534 18.78 -0.43 -67.39
CA SER A 534 20.13 -0.88 -66.98
C SER A 534 20.12 -1.56 -65.60
N THR A 535 19.25 -1.11 -64.69
CA THR A 535 19.12 -1.69 -63.34
C THR A 535 18.38 -3.03 -63.35
N MET A 536 17.40 -3.23 -64.24
CA MET A 536 16.68 -4.51 -64.38
C MET A 536 17.49 -5.58 -65.15
N GLY A 537 18.37 -5.18 -66.08
CA GLY A 537 19.25 -6.10 -66.81
C GLY A 537 20.38 -6.72 -65.97
N ALA A 538 20.76 -6.09 -64.85
CA ALA A 538 21.86 -6.53 -63.99
C ALA A 538 21.45 -7.56 -62.90
N GLY A 539 20.16 -7.89 -62.77
CA GLY A 539 19.61 -8.68 -61.66
C GLY A 539 19.26 -10.15 -61.93
N GLY A 540 19.67 -10.74 -63.06
CA GLY A 540 19.27 -12.09 -63.48
C GLY A 540 20.21 -13.23 -63.04
N HIS A 541 19.69 -14.16 -62.23
CA HIS A 541 20.14 -15.54 -61.93
C HIS A 541 21.34 -15.83 -61.01
N ARG A 542 21.04 -16.38 -59.81
CA ARG A 542 21.32 -17.79 -59.44
C ARG A 542 20.61 -18.20 -58.15
N LEU A 543 19.62 -19.11 -58.25
CA LEU A 543 19.13 -19.95 -57.15
C LEU A 543 19.80 -21.32 -57.32
N GLY A 544 20.79 -21.64 -56.47
CA GLY A 544 21.18 -23.02 -56.14
C GLY A 544 20.84 -23.20 -54.66
N MET A 545 19.91 -24.08 -54.29
CA MET A 545 20.18 -25.50 -53.99
C MET A 545 21.51 -25.69 -53.28
N ASP A 546 21.46 -26.02 -51.99
CA ASP A 546 22.25 -27.09 -51.39
C ASP A 546 21.51 -27.66 -50.16
N GLU A 547 21.33 -28.98 -50.21
CA GLU A 547 20.98 -29.89 -49.12
C GLU A 547 22.22 -30.19 -48.25
N ASP A 548 21.94 -30.65 -47.03
CA ASP A 548 22.74 -31.49 -46.12
C ASP A 548 24.04 -30.98 -45.45
N GLY A 549 24.00 -31.09 -44.11
CA GLY A 549 25.10 -30.96 -43.16
C GLY A 549 24.61 -31.09 -41.73
#